data_AF-A0A4Y1QAD8-F1
#
_entry.id   AF-A0A4Y1QAD8-F1
#
_cell.length_a   1.000
_cell.length_b   1.000
_cell.length_c   1.000
_cell.angle_alpha   90.00
_cell.angle_beta   90.00
_cell.angle_gamma   90.00
#
_symmetry.space_group_name_H-M   'P 1'
#
loop_
_entity.id
_entity.type
_entity.pdbx_description
1 polymer ?
#
loop_
_entity_poly.entity_id
_entity_poly.type
_entity_poly.pdbx_seq_one_letter_code
_entity_poly.pdbx_strand_id
1 'polypeptide(L)' 'KPVFLYGFPAELKAFYMKKMPGQKGKTIFTESCDLLMPNVGEIVGGSMRIADYDEMIAAYKREGMDPSG' A
#
# COMPACT_ATOMS: atom_id res chain seq x y z
N LYS A 1 2.76 11.81 -21.58
CA LYS A 1 1.52 10.99 -21.46
C LYS A 1 1.32 10.66 -19.99
N PRO A 2 0.08 10.49 -19.50
CA PRO A 2 -0.17 10.02 -18.14
C PRO A 2 0.37 8.60 -17.95
N VAL A 3 0.91 8.29 -16.79
CA VAL A 3 1.46 6.97 -16.44
C VAL A 3 0.88 6.52 -15.10
N PHE A 4 0.38 5.28 -15.06
CA PHE A 4 0.08 4.60 -13.80
C PHE A 4 1.33 3.83 -13.34
N LEU A 5 1.92 4.28 -12.23
CA LEU A 5 2.97 3.55 -11.55
C LEU A 5 2.33 2.73 -10.43
N TYR A 6 2.49 1.42 -10.44
CA TYR A 6 1.81 0.53 -9.49
C TYR A 6 2.75 -0.53 -8.94
N GLY A 7 2.35 -1.17 -7.84
CA GLY A 7 3.13 -2.24 -7.22
C GLY A 7 4.33 -1.70 -6.44
N PHE A 8 4.07 -0.85 -5.45
CA PHE A 8 5.13 -0.32 -4.58
C PHE A 8 5.47 -1.30 -3.45
N PRO A 9 6.75 -1.40 -3.01
CA PRO A 9 7.13 -2.19 -1.86
C PRO A 9 6.35 -1.80 -0.60
N ALA A 10 5.85 -2.80 0.13
CA ALA A 10 5.01 -2.58 1.31
C ALA A 10 5.72 -1.79 2.43
N GLU A 11 7.03 -1.95 2.56
CA GLU A 11 7.87 -1.26 3.55
C GLU A 11 7.96 0.25 3.31
N LEU A 12 7.62 0.72 2.10
CA LEU A 12 7.70 2.14 1.70
C LEU A 12 6.33 2.83 1.62
N LYS A 13 5.24 2.13 1.94
CA LYS A 13 3.87 2.62 1.84
C LYS A 13 3.12 2.39 3.15
N ALA A 14 1.93 2.99 3.26
CA ALA A 14 1.14 2.93 4.49
C ALA A 14 0.69 1.50 4.83
N PHE A 15 0.60 1.20 6.13
CA PHE A 15 0.31 -0.15 6.63
C PHE A 15 -1.05 -0.71 6.20
N TYR A 16 -2.01 0.15 5.88
CA TYR A 16 -3.37 -0.24 5.48
C TYR A 16 -3.45 -0.72 4.03
N MET A 17 -2.39 -0.58 3.23
CA MET A 17 -2.40 -0.93 1.82
C MET A 17 -2.37 -2.46 1.66
N LYS A 18 -3.29 -3.00 0.86
CA LYS A 18 -3.38 -4.44 0.60
C LYS A 18 -2.12 -4.95 -0.10
N LYS A 19 -1.61 -6.09 0.33
CA LYS A 19 -0.44 -6.75 -0.26
C LYS A 19 -0.85 -7.54 -1.51
N MET A 20 0.00 -7.51 -2.53
CA MET A 20 -0.12 -8.40 -3.68
C MET A 20 0.29 -9.83 -3.30
N PRO A 21 -0.24 -10.86 -3.97
CA PRO A 21 0.25 -12.23 -3.81
C PRO A 21 1.76 -12.31 -4.09
N GLY A 22 2.52 -12.88 -3.16
CA GLY A 22 3.97 -12.93 -3.23
C GLY A 22 4.55 -14.21 -2.62
N GLN A 23 5.84 -14.43 -2.86
CA GLN A 23 6.58 -15.56 -2.28
C GLN A 23 7.30 -15.12 -1.00
N LYS A 24 7.32 -15.98 0.03
CA LYS A 24 8.09 -15.74 1.25
C LYS A 24 9.57 -15.50 0.90
N GLY A 25 10.17 -14.49 1.51
CA GLY A 25 11.58 -14.13 1.28
C GLY A 25 11.86 -13.22 0.08
N LYS A 26 10.82 -12.77 -0.64
CA LYS A 26 10.94 -11.71 -1.66
C LYS A 26 10.27 -10.42 -1.19
N THR A 27 10.64 -9.31 -1.83
CA THR A 27 9.98 -8.02 -1.63
C THR A 27 8.48 -8.16 -1.82
N ILE A 28 7.73 -7.78 -0.79
CA ILE A 28 6.26 -7.77 -0.84
C ILE A 28 5.83 -6.45 -1.45
N PHE A 29 5.04 -6.51 -2.51
CA PHE A 29 4.46 -5.34 -3.15
C PHE A 29 3.01 -5.11 -2.68
N THR A 30 2.53 -3.90 -2.85
CA THR A 30 1.16 -3.49 -2.51
C THR A 30 0.32 -3.29 -3.75
N GLU A 31 -0.99 -3.51 -3.64
CA GLU A 31 -2.00 -3.13 -4.64
C GLU A 31 -2.22 -1.61 -4.61
N SER A 32 -1.14 -0.85 -4.81
CA SER A 32 -1.10 0.61 -4.86
C SER A 32 -0.85 1.11 -6.28
N CYS A 33 -1.31 2.32 -6.57
CA CYS A 33 -1.21 2.96 -7.87
C CYS A 33 -1.13 4.48 -7.71
N ASP A 34 -0.12 5.07 -8.33
CA ASP A 34 0.10 6.51 -8.39
C ASP A 34 -0.04 6.96 -9.86
N LEU A 35 -0.85 8.00 -10.10
CA LEU A 35 -1.02 8.62 -11.42
C LEU A 35 -0.01 9.76 -11.58
N LEU A 36 0.93 9.57 -12.49
CA LEU A 36 1.96 10.54 -12.82
C LEU A 36 1.58 11.30 -14.09
N MET A 37 1.56 12.63 -14.00
CA MET A 37 1.38 13.52 -15.14
C MET A 37 2.71 14.18 -15.57
N PRO A 38 2.93 14.35 -16.90
CA PRO A 38 4.09 15.08 -17.39
C PRO A 38 4.18 16.47 -16.77
N ASN A 39 5.41 16.90 -16.43
CA ASN A 39 5.75 18.21 -15.88
C ASN A 39 5.24 18.51 -14.45
N VAL A 40 4.40 17.65 -13.87
CA VAL A 40 3.85 17.84 -12.51
C VAL A 40 4.29 16.72 -11.56
N GLY A 41 4.49 15.49 -12.06
CA GLY A 41 4.77 14.33 -11.21
C GLY A 41 3.46 13.67 -10.75
N GLU A 42 3.41 13.20 -9.50
CA GLU A 42 2.23 12.55 -8.94
C GLU A 42 1.08 13.55 -8.72
N ILE A 43 -0.11 13.19 -9.21
CA ILE A 43 -1.33 13.97 -8.98
C ILE A 43 -2.42 13.20 -8.22
N VAL A 44 -2.35 11.87 -8.21
CA VAL A 44 -3.28 11.01 -7.47
C VAL A 44 -2.53 9.78 -6.97
N GLY A 45 -2.69 9.46 -5.68
CA GLY A 45 -2.18 8.22 -5.07
C GLY A 45 -3.32 7.41 -4.47
N GLY A 46 -3.37 6.11 -4.79
CA GLY A 46 -4.44 5.22 -4.36
C GLY A 46 -3.95 3.81 -4.05
N SER A 47 -4.74 3.05 -3.30
CA SER A 47 -4.51 1.62 -3.12
C SER A 47 -5.78 0.88 -2.79
N MET A 48 -5.78 -0.42 -3.04
CA MET A 48 -6.70 -1.32 -2.34
C MET A 48 -6.34 -1.36 -0.85
N ARG A 49 -7.35 -1.55 -0.01
CA ARG A 49 -7.21 -1.57 1.44
C ARG A 49 -7.26 -3.01 1.95
N ILE A 50 -6.59 -3.27 3.07
CA ILE A 50 -6.76 -4.53 3.79
C ILE A 50 -8.25 -4.67 4.14
N ALA A 51 -8.86 -5.75 3.66
CA ALA A 51 -10.29 -6.04 3.89
C ALA A 51 -10.49 -7.04 5.04
N ASP A 52 -9.47 -7.81 5.38
CA ASP A 52 -9.49 -8.76 6.48
C ASP A 52 -9.31 -8.03 7.82
N TYR A 53 -10.24 -8.27 8.74
CA TYR A 53 -10.26 -7.58 10.03
C TYR A 53 -9.03 -7.94 10.88
N ASP A 54 -8.68 -9.22 10.94
CA ASP A 54 -7.59 -9.71 11.77
C ASP A 54 -6.23 -9.22 11.23
N GLU A 55 -6.06 -9.20 9.91
CA GLU A 55 -4.89 -8.61 9.25
C GLU A 55 -4.77 -7.11 9.56
N MET A 56 -5.89 -6.37 9.52
CA MET A 56 -5.89 -4.93 9.82
C MET A 56 -5.50 -4.68 11.29
N ILE A 57 -6.08 -5.41 12.24
CA ILE A 57 -5.73 -5.29 13.66
C ILE A 57 -4.27 -5.68 13.92
N ALA A 58 -3.78 -6.73 13.26
CA ALA A 58 -2.37 -7.09 13.33
C ALA A 58 -1.45 -5.99 12.76
N ALA A 59 -1.88 -5.29 11.71
CA ALA A 59 -1.16 -4.16 11.15
C ALA A 59 -1.14 -2.96 12.12
N TYR A 60 -2.26 -2.58 12.73
CA TYR A 60 -2.31 -1.56 13.78
C TYR A 60 -1.32 -1.84 14.92
N LYS A 61 -1.35 -3.08 15.45
CA LYS A 61 -0.43 -3.52 16.51
C LYS A 61 1.03 -3.43 16.08
N ARG A 62 1.36 -3.82 14.84
CA ARG A 62 2.72 -3.76 14.29
C ARG A 62 3.24 -2.32 14.21
N GLU A 63 2.40 -1.38 13.81
CA GLU A 63 2.75 0.05 13.72
C GLU A 63 2.65 0.79 15.07
N GLY A 64 2.27 0.10 16.15
CA GLY A 64 2.11 0.72 17.48
C GLY A 64 0.93 1.69 17.58
N MET A 65 -0.07 1.55 16.72
CA MET A 65 -1.26 2.39 16.67
C MET A 65 -2.41 1.74 17.43
N ASP A 66 -3.16 2.54 18.21
CA ASP A 66 -4.35 2.07 18.91
C ASP A 66 -5.50 1.85 17.89
N PRO A 67 -6.03 0.63 17.76
CA PRO A 67 -7.14 0.35 16.87
C PRO A 67 -8.51 0.85 17.39
N SER A 68 -8.60 1.34 18.64
CA SER A 68 -9.85 1.80 19.24
C SER A 68 -10.25 3.23 18.88
N GLY A 69 -9.29 4.07 18.44
CA GLY A 69 -9.51 5.44 17.97
C GLY A 69 -9.76 6.46 19.08
#